data_AF-A0A0S8EAU0-F1
#
_entry.id   AF-A0A0S8EAU0-F1
#
_cell.length_a   1.000
_cell.length_b   1.000
_cell.length_c   1.000
_cell.angle_alpha   90.00
_cell.angle_beta   90.00
_cell.angle_gamma   90.00
#
_symmetry.space_group_name_H-M   'P 1'
#
loop_
_entity.id
_entity.type
_entity.pdbx_description
1 polymer ?
#
loop_
_entity_poly.entity_id
_entity_poly.type
_entity_poly.pdbx_seq_one_letter_code
_entity_poly.pdbx_strand_id
1 'polypeptide(L)'
;MHKSIIKREVENLLRKRDFQRLLELCETHRHYWQEVRYRLYDLDEVLRWSAIETVAKLMKQWWDAGNEEKVRIYIRTLFWSLNDESGGIGWSSAQTIAEIIAINPVLIAPYGSMMVAHCIDEPPLLKGCLWGIGRLGVLIGGSLKAFIDEILEVFTGDDVDVLGTAAWAMGEAGIAFAVPSLEKLRVRTEPVKIYIEGNFFEKPLGNWAEEALIKIKTAK
;
A
#
# COMPACT_ATOMS: atom_id res chain seq x y z
N MET A 1 -7.57 -31.89 10.34
CA MET A 1 -8.87 -31.28 10.74
C MET A 1 -8.71 -29.84 11.24
N HIS A 2 -7.77 -29.56 12.16
CA HIS A 2 -7.55 -28.23 12.74
C HIS A 2 -7.18 -27.10 11.73
N LYS A 3 -6.35 -27.38 10.71
CA LYS A 3 -5.90 -26.38 9.71
C LYS A 3 -7.03 -25.79 8.85
N SER A 4 -8.09 -26.57 8.57
CA SER A 4 -9.23 -26.10 7.75
C SER A 4 -10.18 -25.18 8.54
N ILE A 5 -10.20 -25.31 9.88
CA ILE A 5 -10.99 -24.46 10.77
C ILE A 5 -10.33 -23.09 10.87
N ILE A 6 -9.01 -23.05 11.15
CA ILE A 6 -8.24 -21.80 11.24
C ILE A 6 -8.38 -20.97 9.96
N LYS A 7 -8.27 -21.61 8.79
CA LYS A 7 -8.44 -20.94 7.49
C LYS A 7 -9.78 -20.22 7.38
N ARG A 8 -10.87 -20.94 7.63
CA ARG A 8 -12.23 -20.39 7.56
C ARG A 8 -12.47 -19.29 8.60
N GLU A 9 -11.93 -19.47 9.80
CA GLU A 9 -12.03 -18.47 10.85
C GLU A 9 -11.29 -17.19 10.49
N VAL A 10 -10.04 -17.28 10.01
CA VAL A 10 -9.26 -16.13 9.54
C VAL A 10 -9.96 -15.43 8.38
N GLU A 11 -10.44 -16.15 7.37
CA GLU A 11 -11.20 -15.57 6.25
C GLU A 11 -12.44 -14.81 6.75
N ASN A 12 -13.22 -15.41 7.66
CA ASN A 12 -14.41 -14.77 8.22
C ASN A 12 -14.06 -13.50 9.01
N LEU A 13 -13.03 -13.55 9.85
CA LEU A 13 -12.59 -12.39 10.64
C LEU A 13 -12.05 -11.27 9.73
N LEU A 14 -11.29 -11.62 8.69
CA LEU A 14 -10.79 -10.65 7.70
C LEU A 14 -11.93 -9.98 6.95
N ARG A 15 -12.94 -10.73 6.48
CA ARG A 15 -14.13 -10.14 5.82
C ARG A 15 -14.92 -9.22 6.74
N LYS A 16 -15.02 -9.57 8.02
CA LYS A 16 -15.67 -8.75 9.05
C LYS A 16 -14.79 -7.60 9.54
N ARG A 17 -13.51 -7.58 9.16
CA ARG A 17 -12.50 -6.63 9.65
C ARG A 17 -12.42 -6.61 11.18
N ASP A 18 -12.59 -7.78 11.81
CA ASP A 18 -12.47 -7.96 13.25
C ASP A 18 -10.99 -8.05 13.64
N PHE A 19 -10.32 -6.90 13.54
CA PHE A 19 -8.88 -6.79 13.76
C PHE A 19 -8.50 -7.12 15.20
N GLN A 20 -9.32 -6.72 16.17
CA GLN A 20 -9.05 -7.02 17.58
C GLN A 20 -8.92 -8.52 17.77
N ARG A 21 -9.89 -9.31 17.28
CA ARG A 21 -9.85 -10.76 17.42
C ARG A 21 -8.70 -11.39 16.64
N LEU A 22 -8.39 -10.89 15.44
CA LEU A 22 -7.26 -11.36 14.64
C LEU A 22 -5.92 -11.14 15.36
N LEU A 23 -5.73 -9.99 16.00
CA LEU A 23 -4.50 -9.67 16.73
C LEU A 23 -4.31 -10.61 17.92
N GLU A 24 -5.34 -10.81 18.75
CA GLU A 24 -5.33 -11.75 19.88
C GLU A 24 -4.93 -13.17 19.44
N LEU A 25 -5.52 -13.65 18.34
CA LEU A 25 -5.26 -14.99 17.80
C LEU A 25 -3.86 -15.10 17.18
N CYS A 26 -3.37 -14.06 16.51
CA CYS A 26 -2.04 -14.06 15.91
C CYS A 26 -0.92 -14.08 16.96
N GLU A 27 -1.11 -13.42 18.10
CA GLU A 27 -0.14 -13.42 19.20
C GLU A 27 -0.07 -14.76 19.94
N THR A 28 -1.22 -15.40 20.13
CA THR A 28 -1.33 -16.64 20.90
C THR A 28 -1.08 -17.89 20.06
N HIS A 29 -1.33 -17.84 18.75
CA HIS A 29 -1.32 -19.00 17.88
C HIS A 29 -0.60 -18.73 16.54
N ARG A 30 0.61 -19.29 16.39
CA ARG A 30 1.45 -19.14 15.17
C ARG A 30 0.75 -19.46 13.85
N HIS A 31 -0.26 -20.33 13.85
CA HIS A 31 -0.97 -20.74 12.64
C HIS A 31 -1.94 -19.66 12.13
N TYR A 32 -2.50 -18.82 13.01
CA TYR A 32 -3.29 -17.66 12.60
C TYR A 32 -2.41 -16.62 11.92
N TRP A 33 -1.22 -16.34 12.49
CA TRP A 33 -0.24 -15.47 11.87
C TRP A 33 0.25 -15.98 10.50
N GLN A 34 0.48 -17.29 10.37
CA GLN A 34 0.83 -17.91 9.08
C GLN A 34 -0.28 -17.73 8.05
N GLU A 35 -1.54 -17.88 8.48
CA GLU A 35 -2.68 -17.75 7.59
C GLU A 35 -2.92 -16.29 7.17
N VAL A 36 -2.85 -15.32 8.08
CA VAL A 36 -2.94 -13.88 7.74
C VAL A 36 -1.88 -13.49 6.72
N ARG A 37 -0.62 -13.93 6.91
CA ARG A 37 0.45 -13.68 5.94
C ARG A 37 0.17 -14.32 4.58
N TYR A 38 -0.39 -15.52 4.56
CA TYR A 38 -0.78 -16.17 3.31
C TYR A 38 -1.82 -15.33 2.55
N ARG A 39 -2.73 -14.66 3.26
CA ARG A 39 -3.77 -13.81 2.66
C ARG A 39 -3.26 -12.50 2.07
N LEU A 40 -2.00 -12.11 2.32
CA LEU A 40 -1.36 -11.00 1.60
C LEU A 40 -1.28 -11.25 0.08
N TYR A 41 -1.39 -12.50 -0.36
CA TYR A 41 -1.30 -12.89 -1.78
C TYR A 41 -2.62 -13.47 -2.30
N ASP A 42 -3.74 -13.19 -1.61
CA ASP A 42 -5.06 -13.68 -2.01
C ASP A 42 -5.54 -12.96 -3.29
N LEU A 43 -6.26 -13.66 -4.16
CA LEU A 43 -6.90 -13.05 -5.33
C LEU A 43 -8.11 -12.19 -4.93
N ASP A 44 -8.78 -12.55 -3.83
CA ASP A 44 -9.85 -11.74 -3.25
C ASP A 44 -9.24 -10.51 -2.57
N GLU A 45 -9.43 -9.35 -3.21
CA GLU A 45 -8.87 -8.09 -2.73
C GLU A 45 -9.39 -7.69 -1.34
N VAL A 46 -10.62 -8.09 -0.97
CA VAL A 46 -11.18 -7.78 0.35
C VAL A 46 -10.39 -8.50 1.44
N LEU A 47 -10.08 -9.79 1.21
CA LEU A 47 -9.23 -10.56 2.12
C LEU A 47 -7.82 -10.01 2.17
N ARG A 48 -7.26 -9.70 0.99
CA ARG A 48 -5.89 -9.20 0.85
C ARG A 48 -5.67 -7.88 1.58
N TRP A 49 -6.54 -6.89 1.37
CA TRP A 49 -6.43 -5.59 2.06
C TRP A 49 -6.67 -5.69 3.56
N SER A 50 -7.65 -6.47 3.99
CA SER A 50 -7.87 -6.72 5.41
C SER A 50 -6.66 -7.41 6.06
N ALA A 51 -5.96 -8.29 5.33
CA ALA A 51 -4.73 -8.91 5.81
C ALA A 51 -3.58 -7.91 5.91
N ILE A 52 -3.42 -7.03 4.91
CA ILE A 52 -2.44 -5.92 4.93
C ILE A 52 -2.63 -5.06 6.20
N GLU A 53 -3.85 -4.63 6.48
CA GLU A 53 -4.15 -3.84 7.68
C GLU A 53 -3.94 -4.62 8.98
N THR A 54 -4.31 -5.90 9.00
CA THR A 54 -4.07 -6.78 10.16
C THR A 54 -2.59 -6.90 10.47
N VAL A 55 -1.77 -7.13 9.43
CA VAL A 55 -0.31 -7.20 9.54
C VAL A 55 0.25 -5.89 10.08
N ALA A 56 -0.18 -4.75 9.52
CA ALA A 56 0.28 -3.45 9.99
C ALA A 56 -0.06 -3.26 11.48
N LYS A 57 -1.32 -3.48 11.87
CA LYS A 57 -1.76 -3.36 13.27
C LYS A 57 -0.96 -4.27 14.21
N LEU A 58 -0.63 -5.49 13.78
CA LEU A 58 0.21 -6.40 14.54
C LEU A 58 1.65 -5.87 14.70
N MET A 59 2.22 -5.30 13.63
CA MET A 59 3.54 -4.66 13.70
C MET A 59 3.53 -3.46 14.66
N LYS A 60 2.46 -2.66 14.65
CA LYS A 60 2.29 -1.54 15.58
C LYS A 60 2.24 -2.03 17.03
N GLN A 61 1.46 -3.08 17.31
CA GLN A 61 1.39 -3.70 18.62
C GLN A 61 2.75 -4.22 19.10
N TRP A 62 3.51 -4.90 18.22
CA TRP A 62 4.86 -5.36 18.56
C TRP A 62 5.84 -4.21 18.79
N TRP A 63 5.77 -3.15 17.97
CA TRP A 63 6.58 -1.96 18.16
C TRP A 63 6.32 -1.32 19.52
N ASP A 64 5.06 -1.11 19.87
CA ASP A 64 4.66 -0.47 21.14
C ASP A 64 5.01 -1.32 22.37
N ALA A 65 5.10 -2.65 22.19
CA ALA A 65 5.58 -3.58 23.22
C ALA A 65 7.12 -3.68 23.31
N GLY A 66 7.88 -2.80 22.64
CA GLY A 66 9.35 -2.79 22.68
C GLY A 66 10.01 -3.90 21.86
N ASN A 67 9.33 -4.43 20.84
CA ASN A 67 9.89 -5.42 19.92
C ASN A 67 10.24 -4.78 18.57
N GLU A 68 10.92 -3.62 18.56
CA GLU A 68 11.17 -2.85 17.32
C GLU A 68 11.97 -3.66 16.30
N GLU A 69 12.92 -4.47 16.76
CA GLU A 69 13.75 -5.29 15.87
C GLU A 69 12.94 -6.37 15.14
N LYS A 70 11.91 -6.94 15.78
CA LYS A 70 11.04 -7.92 15.10
C LYS A 70 10.29 -7.28 13.95
N VAL A 71 9.83 -6.03 14.14
CA VAL A 71 9.16 -5.25 13.10
C VAL A 71 10.12 -4.93 11.96
N ARG A 72 11.34 -4.48 12.27
CA ARG A 72 12.37 -4.21 11.26
C ARG A 72 12.76 -5.45 10.45
N ILE A 73 12.92 -6.60 11.11
CA ILE A 73 13.18 -7.88 10.44
C ILE A 73 12.04 -8.22 9.48
N TYR A 74 10.78 -8.05 9.91
CA TYR A 74 9.64 -8.34 9.06
C TYR A 74 9.56 -7.41 7.83
N ILE A 75 9.79 -6.10 8.01
CA ILE A 75 9.89 -5.15 6.90
C ILE A 75 11.01 -5.55 5.92
N ARG A 76 12.19 -5.95 6.44
CA ARG A 76 13.28 -6.47 5.59
C ARG A 76 12.84 -7.70 4.80
N THR A 77 12.09 -8.63 5.40
CA THR A 77 11.51 -9.79 4.70
C THR A 77 10.59 -9.36 3.55
N LEU A 78 9.76 -8.34 3.74
CA LEU A 78 8.91 -7.80 2.67
C LEU A 78 9.75 -7.20 1.53
N PHE A 79 10.87 -6.52 1.83
CA PHE A 79 11.81 -6.06 0.81
C PHE A 79 12.46 -7.21 0.03
N TRP A 80 12.84 -8.30 0.70
CA TRP A 80 13.33 -9.49 0.00
C TRP A 80 12.29 -10.05 -0.98
N SER A 81 11.01 -10.03 -0.61
CA SER A 81 9.92 -10.47 -1.49
C SER A 81 9.65 -9.53 -2.67
N LEU A 82 10.08 -8.27 -2.62
CA LEU A 82 10.01 -7.36 -3.78
C LEU A 82 11.06 -7.71 -4.85
N ASN A 83 12.19 -8.26 -4.45
CA ASN A 83 13.30 -8.63 -5.35
C ASN A 83 13.24 -10.09 -5.83
N ASP A 84 12.22 -10.86 -5.43
CA ASP A 84 12.13 -12.28 -5.76
C ASP A 84 11.54 -12.45 -7.17
N GLU A 85 12.41 -12.75 -8.14
CA GLU A 85 12.08 -12.98 -9.56
C GLU A 85 11.32 -14.30 -9.81
N SER A 86 11.02 -15.10 -8.78
CA SER A 86 10.46 -16.47 -8.91
C SER A 86 9.01 -16.56 -9.40
N GLY A 87 8.43 -15.48 -9.93
CA GLY A 87 7.08 -15.45 -10.49
C GLY A 87 5.95 -15.52 -9.43
N GLY A 88 6.30 -15.59 -8.14
CA GLY A 88 5.38 -15.36 -7.03
C GLY A 88 5.29 -13.87 -6.76
N ILE A 89 4.53 -13.13 -7.59
CA ILE A 89 4.60 -11.67 -7.60
C ILE A 89 4.26 -11.14 -6.20
N GLY A 90 5.21 -10.41 -5.60
CA GLY A 90 5.11 -9.76 -4.29
C GLY A 90 4.08 -8.63 -4.23
N TRP A 91 2.88 -8.84 -4.79
CA TRP A 91 1.86 -7.84 -5.12
C TRP A 91 1.46 -6.92 -3.98
N SER A 92 1.60 -7.36 -2.73
CA SER A 92 1.17 -6.61 -1.55
C SER A 92 2.32 -6.11 -0.68
N SER A 93 3.58 -6.42 -1.02
CA SER A 93 4.72 -6.12 -0.16
C SER A 93 4.90 -4.62 0.02
N ALA A 94 4.84 -3.83 -1.05
CA ALA A 94 4.92 -2.37 -0.98
C ALA A 94 3.76 -1.76 -0.19
N GLN A 95 2.52 -2.23 -0.42
CA GLN A 95 1.34 -1.79 0.31
C GLN A 95 1.42 -2.14 1.79
N THR A 96 1.96 -3.32 2.12
CA THR A 96 2.16 -3.75 3.52
C THR A 96 3.20 -2.88 4.21
N ILE A 97 4.33 -2.60 3.54
CA ILE A 97 5.36 -1.69 4.06
C ILE A 97 4.75 -0.29 4.28
N ALA A 98 4.04 0.25 3.30
CA ALA A 98 3.39 1.55 3.39
C ALA A 98 2.38 1.61 4.55
N GLU A 99 1.53 0.59 4.72
CA GLU A 99 0.55 0.56 5.81
C GLU A 99 1.23 0.48 7.18
N ILE A 100 2.31 -0.31 7.32
CA ILE A 100 3.10 -0.36 8.55
C ILE A 100 3.70 1.02 8.87
N ILE A 101 4.30 1.69 7.88
CA ILE A 101 4.90 3.03 8.06
C ILE A 101 3.81 4.07 8.39
N ALA A 102 2.66 4.02 7.70
CA ALA A 102 1.59 4.99 7.90
C ALA A 102 1.07 5.03 9.35
N ILE A 103 1.00 3.87 10.01
CA ILE A 103 0.61 3.77 11.42
C ILE A 103 1.78 3.79 12.40
N ASN A 104 3.01 3.79 11.89
CA ASN A 104 4.24 3.94 12.68
C ASN A 104 5.26 4.87 11.97
N PRO A 105 5.01 6.19 11.97
CA PRO A 105 5.72 7.13 11.11
C PRO A 105 7.24 7.23 11.34
N VAL A 106 7.76 6.77 12.49
CA VAL A 106 9.22 6.71 12.75
C VAL A 106 9.97 5.84 11.72
N LEU A 107 9.24 4.94 11.06
CA LEU A 107 9.76 4.04 10.04
C LEU A 107 9.90 4.70 8.65
N ILE A 108 9.41 5.93 8.46
CA ILE A 108 9.47 6.61 7.15
C ILE A 108 10.91 6.88 6.70
N ALA A 109 11.77 7.35 7.60
CA ALA A 109 13.14 7.72 7.28
C ALA A 109 13.98 6.52 6.78
N PRO A 110 13.99 5.36 7.46
CA PRO A 110 14.75 4.21 6.99
C PRO A 110 14.13 3.46 5.80
N TYR A 111 12.80 3.50 5.62
CA TYR A 111 12.12 2.58 4.70
C TYR A 111 11.29 3.24 3.59
N GLY A 112 10.90 4.51 3.73
CA GLY A 112 10.04 5.19 2.76
C GLY A 112 10.69 5.29 1.38
N SER A 113 11.86 5.92 1.29
CA SER A 113 12.60 6.04 0.01
C SER A 113 13.03 4.69 -0.54
N MET A 114 13.34 3.73 0.34
CA MET A 114 13.70 2.37 -0.05
C MET A 114 12.52 1.64 -0.71
N MET A 115 11.30 1.79 -0.16
CA MET A 115 10.09 1.24 -0.77
C MET A 115 9.95 1.73 -2.21
N VAL A 116 9.99 3.05 -2.44
CA VAL A 116 9.85 3.62 -3.79
C VAL A 116 10.93 3.09 -4.74
N ALA A 117 12.20 3.12 -4.31
CA ALA A 117 13.32 2.64 -5.13
C ALA A 117 13.18 1.17 -5.59
N HIS A 118 12.57 0.31 -4.77
CA HIS A 118 12.41 -1.11 -5.10
C HIS A 118 11.20 -1.41 -6.02
N CYS A 119 10.31 -0.46 -6.28
CA CYS A 119 9.06 -0.76 -7.01
C CYS A 119 8.68 0.23 -8.11
N ILE A 120 9.30 1.40 -8.19
CA ILE A 120 8.88 2.44 -9.15
C ILE A 120 9.18 2.05 -10.61
N ASP A 121 10.25 1.31 -10.85
CA ASP A 121 10.66 0.86 -12.19
C ASP A 121 10.19 -0.57 -12.54
N GLU A 122 9.41 -1.18 -11.65
CA GLU A 122 8.97 -2.58 -11.78
C GLU A 122 7.47 -2.62 -12.14
N PRO A 123 7.10 -2.83 -13.42
CA PRO A 123 5.69 -2.75 -13.84
C PRO A 123 4.71 -3.61 -13.01
N PRO A 124 5.04 -4.84 -12.60
CA PRO A 124 4.16 -5.65 -11.75
C PRO A 124 3.94 -5.08 -10.34
N LEU A 125 4.84 -4.22 -9.85
CA LEU A 125 4.83 -3.65 -8.52
C LEU A 125 4.38 -2.18 -8.52
N LEU A 126 4.46 -1.50 -9.66
CA LEU A 126 4.23 -0.07 -9.82
C LEU A 126 2.90 0.40 -9.21
N LYS A 127 1.78 -0.26 -9.51
CA LYS A 127 0.47 0.10 -8.92
C LYS A 127 0.48 0.04 -7.39
N GLY A 128 1.11 -0.99 -6.82
CA GLY A 128 1.26 -1.14 -5.37
C GLY A 128 2.20 -0.08 -4.77
N CYS A 129 3.25 0.26 -5.51
CA CYS A 129 4.19 1.33 -5.19
C CYS A 129 3.48 2.68 -5.06
N LEU A 130 2.73 3.06 -6.10
CA LEU A 130 1.95 4.30 -6.16
C LEU A 130 0.89 4.32 -5.06
N TRP A 131 0.24 3.18 -4.81
CA TRP A 131 -0.70 3.11 -3.70
C TRP A 131 0.00 3.41 -2.36
N GLY A 132 1.18 2.82 -2.14
CA GLY A 132 1.99 3.08 -0.96
C GLY A 132 2.38 4.55 -0.83
N ILE A 133 2.75 5.20 -1.93
CA ILE A 133 3.03 6.65 -1.96
C ILE A 133 1.80 7.45 -1.50
N GLY A 134 0.63 7.16 -2.07
CA GLY A 134 -0.61 7.85 -1.68
C GLY A 134 -0.99 7.60 -0.22
N ARG A 135 -0.80 6.37 0.26
CA ARG A 135 -1.09 6.00 1.66
C ARG A 135 -0.21 6.76 2.65
N LEU A 136 1.06 6.98 2.31
CA LEU A 136 2.01 7.77 3.11
C LEU A 136 1.78 9.27 2.96
N GLY A 137 1.25 9.70 1.81
CA GLY A 137 0.92 11.10 1.53
C GLY A 137 2.09 12.04 1.80
N VAL A 138 1.83 13.12 2.52
CA VAL A 138 2.85 14.14 2.83
C VAL A 138 4.10 13.59 3.55
N LEU A 139 4.00 12.45 4.25
CA LEU A 139 5.13 11.85 4.95
C LEU A 139 6.25 11.42 3.99
N ILE A 140 5.91 10.99 2.77
CA ILE A 140 6.89 10.52 1.77
C ILE A 140 7.34 11.62 0.81
N GLY A 141 6.65 12.78 0.77
CA GLY A 141 6.86 13.81 -0.24
C GLY A 141 8.31 14.31 -0.36
N GLY A 142 9.06 14.34 0.75
CA GLY A 142 10.48 14.70 0.75
C GLY A 142 11.35 13.71 -0.04
N SER A 143 11.05 12.41 0.02
CA SER A 143 11.78 11.35 -0.66
C SER A 143 11.46 11.27 -2.16
N LEU A 144 10.26 11.70 -2.57
CA LEU A 144 9.84 11.63 -3.98
C LEU A 144 10.65 12.53 -4.92
N LYS A 145 11.37 13.52 -4.39
CA LYS A 145 12.26 14.37 -5.18
C LYS A 145 13.39 13.59 -5.87
N ALA A 146 13.78 12.45 -5.33
CA ALA A 146 14.81 11.59 -5.93
C ALA A 146 14.27 10.74 -7.09
N PHE A 147 12.95 10.71 -7.31
CA PHE A 147 12.27 9.83 -8.28
C PHE A 147 11.39 10.62 -9.25
N ILE A 148 11.75 11.89 -9.53
CA ILE A 148 10.90 12.78 -10.32
C ILE A 148 10.71 12.23 -11.73
N ASP A 149 11.79 11.76 -12.37
CA ASP A 149 11.76 11.31 -13.76
C ASP A 149 10.94 10.02 -13.89
N GLU A 150 11.15 9.08 -12.97
CA GLU A 150 10.42 7.82 -12.87
C GLU A 150 8.92 8.08 -12.64
N ILE A 151 8.57 8.98 -11.72
CA ILE A 151 7.17 9.37 -11.46
C ILE A 151 6.55 10.04 -12.69
N LEU A 152 7.28 10.90 -13.41
CA LEU A 152 6.76 11.55 -14.61
C LEU A 152 6.57 10.55 -15.76
N GLU A 153 7.45 9.55 -15.88
CA GLU A 153 7.34 8.48 -16.86
C GLU A 153 6.07 7.65 -16.65
N VAL A 154 5.61 7.45 -15.41
CA VAL A 154 4.31 6.80 -15.14
C VAL A 154 3.15 7.46 -15.91
N PHE A 155 3.19 8.78 -16.10
CA PHE A 155 2.14 9.53 -16.79
C PHE A 155 2.23 9.50 -18.33
N THR A 156 3.27 8.87 -18.90
CA THR A 156 3.41 8.66 -20.35
C THR A 156 2.70 7.36 -20.79
N GLY A 157 2.48 6.44 -19.86
CA GLY A 157 1.79 5.16 -20.09
C GLY A 157 0.29 5.28 -20.33
N ASP A 158 -0.35 4.15 -20.62
CA ASP A 158 -1.76 4.02 -20.95
C ASP A 158 -2.59 3.21 -19.95
N ASP A 159 -1.95 2.52 -19.00
CA ASP A 159 -2.63 1.78 -17.94
C ASP A 159 -3.44 2.72 -17.03
N VAL A 160 -4.76 2.65 -17.20
CA VAL A 160 -5.74 3.50 -16.53
C VAL A 160 -5.68 3.36 -15.00
N ASP A 161 -5.47 2.14 -14.50
CA ASP A 161 -5.40 1.86 -13.07
C ASP A 161 -4.13 2.46 -12.46
N VAL A 162 -3.01 2.34 -13.15
CA VAL A 162 -1.74 2.95 -12.76
C VAL A 162 -1.85 4.48 -12.78
N LEU A 163 -2.37 5.07 -13.85
CA LEU A 163 -2.55 6.52 -13.97
C LEU A 163 -3.47 7.08 -12.88
N GLY A 164 -4.56 6.40 -12.58
CA GLY A 164 -5.48 6.83 -11.52
C GLY A 164 -4.88 6.69 -10.12
N THR A 165 -4.14 5.61 -9.88
CA THR A 165 -3.42 5.43 -8.61
C THR A 165 -2.32 6.47 -8.45
N ALA A 166 -1.58 6.80 -9.53
CA ALA A 166 -0.59 7.88 -9.55
C ALA A 166 -1.26 9.24 -9.28
N ALA A 167 -2.39 9.52 -9.91
CA ALA A 167 -3.12 10.76 -9.71
C ALA A 167 -3.51 10.95 -8.24
N TRP A 168 -4.14 9.93 -7.64
CA TRP A 168 -4.46 9.92 -6.22
C TRP A 168 -3.21 10.13 -5.36
N ALA A 169 -2.13 9.37 -5.61
CA ALA A 169 -0.91 9.43 -4.83
C ALA A 169 -0.23 10.80 -4.85
N MET A 170 -0.15 11.45 -6.01
CA MET A 170 0.42 12.80 -6.13
C MET A 170 -0.40 13.85 -5.39
N GLY A 171 -1.72 13.67 -5.35
CA GLY A 171 -2.64 14.48 -4.55
C GLY A 171 -2.37 14.36 -3.06
N GLU A 172 -2.33 13.13 -2.54
CA GLU A 172 -2.08 12.87 -1.11
C GLU A 172 -0.68 13.33 -0.67
N ALA A 173 0.32 13.20 -1.55
CA ALA A 173 1.70 13.60 -1.27
C ALA A 173 1.99 15.08 -1.55
N GLY A 174 1.03 15.85 -2.07
CA GLY A 174 1.18 17.29 -2.34
C GLY A 174 2.21 17.61 -3.43
N ILE A 175 2.32 16.76 -4.45
CA ILE A 175 3.41 16.80 -5.43
C ILE A 175 3.14 17.79 -6.56
N ALA A 176 3.70 19.00 -6.41
CA ALA A 176 3.50 20.10 -7.33
C ALA A 176 4.05 19.88 -8.75
N PHE A 177 5.14 19.12 -8.92
CA PHE A 177 5.71 18.87 -10.25
C PHE A 177 4.83 17.97 -11.13
N ALA A 178 3.92 17.20 -10.54
CA ALA A 178 2.99 16.34 -11.27
C ALA A 178 1.77 17.10 -11.85
N VAL A 179 1.56 18.37 -11.46
CA VAL A 179 0.39 19.17 -11.87
C VAL A 179 0.17 19.17 -13.40
N PRO A 180 1.19 19.38 -14.26
CA PRO A 180 0.98 19.35 -15.71
C PRO A 180 0.47 17.99 -16.22
N SER A 181 0.91 16.89 -15.62
CA SER A 181 0.44 15.54 -15.96
C SER A 181 -1.00 15.32 -15.49
N LEU A 182 -1.34 15.76 -14.29
CA LEU A 182 -2.69 15.66 -13.73
C LEU A 182 -3.72 16.46 -14.55
N GLU A 183 -3.37 17.67 -15.01
CA GLU A 183 -4.27 18.49 -15.85
C GLU A 183 -4.67 17.76 -17.14
N LYS A 184 -3.76 16.98 -17.75
CA LYS A 184 -4.07 16.18 -18.95
C LYS A 184 -5.07 15.06 -18.68
N LEU A 185 -5.13 14.56 -17.44
CA LEU A 185 -6.01 13.46 -17.06
C LEU A 185 -7.45 13.91 -16.76
N ARG A 186 -7.71 15.21 -16.53
CA ARG A 186 -9.03 15.73 -16.11
C ARG A 186 -10.18 15.37 -17.05
N VAL A 187 -9.89 15.21 -18.34
CA VAL A 187 -10.89 14.88 -19.37
C VAL A 187 -11.15 13.39 -19.51
N ARG A 188 -10.38 12.55 -18.80
CA ARG A 188 -10.48 11.08 -18.87
C ARG A 188 -11.68 10.59 -18.06
N THR A 189 -12.43 9.66 -18.62
CA THR A 189 -13.71 9.19 -18.05
C THR A 189 -13.67 7.73 -17.61
N GLU A 190 -12.58 7.02 -17.89
CA GLU A 190 -12.42 5.61 -17.55
C GLU A 190 -12.47 5.41 -16.03
N PRO A 191 -13.19 4.38 -15.54
CA PRO A 191 -13.32 4.13 -14.11
C PRO A 191 -12.00 3.60 -13.54
N VAL A 192 -11.60 4.15 -12.39
CA VAL A 192 -10.45 3.68 -11.61
C VAL A 192 -10.93 3.38 -10.20
N LYS A 193 -10.63 2.16 -9.74
CA LYS A 193 -10.95 1.69 -8.39
C LYS A 193 -9.70 1.71 -7.50
N ILE A 194 -9.74 2.47 -6.41
CA ILE A 194 -8.65 2.60 -5.43
C ILE A 194 -9.17 2.20 -4.06
N TYR A 195 -8.38 1.39 -3.34
CA TYR A 195 -8.65 1.06 -1.95
C TYR A 195 -8.18 2.18 -1.03
N ILE A 196 -9.03 2.74 -0.18
CA ILE A 196 -8.68 3.80 0.76
C ILE A 196 -9.38 3.49 2.08
N GLU A 197 -8.60 3.35 3.16
CA GLU A 197 -9.08 3.25 4.55
C GLU A 197 -10.28 2.29 4.72
N GLY A 198 -10.13 1.04 4.29
CA GLY A 198 -11.17 0.02 4.47
C GLY A 198 -12.13 -0.15 3.32
N ASN A 199 -12.16 0.77 2.35
CA ASN A 199 -13.20 0.83 1.32
C ASN A 199 -12.60 0.94 -0.08
N PHE A 200 -13.31 0.42 -1.07
CA PHE A 200 -13.00 0.68 -2.48
C PHE A 200 -13.80 1.88 -2.96
N PHE A 201 -13.10 2.86 -3.51
CA PHE A 201 -13.69 4.00 -4.18
C PHE A 201 -13.46 3.85 -5.67
N GLU A 202 -14.54 3.90 -6.45
CA GLU A 202 -14.48 3.86 -7.91
C GLU A 202 -15.07 5.14 -8.47
N LYS A 203 -14.31 5.83 -9.31
CA LYS A 203 -14.74 7.04 -10.01
C LYS A 203 -13.89 7.27 -11.27
N PRO A 204 -14.31 8.16 -12.17
CA PRO A 204 -13.54 8.49 -13.36
C PRO A 204 -12.12 8.95 -13.05
N LEU A 205 -11.16 8.59 -13.91
CA LEU A 205 -9.76 9.02 -13.83
C LEU A 205 -9.62 10.55 -13.72
N GLY A 206 -10.42 11.30 -14.49
CA GLY A 206 -10.44 12.75 -14.41
C GLY A 206 -10.86 13.30 -13.04
N ASN A 207 -11.74 12.60 -12.32
CA ASN A 207 -12.14 13.00 -10.97
C ASN A 207 -11.02 12.76 -9.95
N TRP A 208 -10.26 11.67 -10.08
CA TRP A 208 -9.05 11.45 -9.27
C TRP A 208 -8.02 12.57 -9.51
N ALA A 209 -7.81 12.96 -10.76
CA ALA A 209 -6.91 14.04 -11.12
C ALA A 209 -7.36 15.42 -10.60
N GLU A 210 -8.66 15.74 -10.71
CA GLU A 210 -9.23 16.98 -10.18
C GLU A 210 -9.02 17.10 -8.67
N GLU A 211 -9.35 16.05 -7.91
CA GLU A 211 -9.15 16.04 -6.46
C GLU A 211 -7.69 16.17 -6.09
N ALA A 212 -6.79 15.52 -6.83
CA ALA A 212 -5.35 15.64 -6.62
C ALA A 212 -4.88 17.08 -6.82
N LEU A 213 -5.34 17.76 -7.89
CA LEU A 213 -5.03 19.16 -8.16
C LEU A 213 -5.54 20.08 -7.05
N ILE A 214 -6.73 19.83 -6.50
CA ILE A 214 -7.28 20.57 -5.37
C ILE A 214 -6.37 20.40 -4.14
N LYS A 215 -6.02 19.15 -3.78
CA LYS A 215 -5.15 18.85 -2.63
C LYS A 215 -3.79 19.52 -2.74
N ILE A 216 -3.16 19.46 -3.91
CA ILE A 216 -1.86 20.10 -4.17
C ILE A 216 -1.95 21.62 -4.02
N LYS A 217 -3.04 22.25 -4.45
CA LYS A 217 -3.25 23.70 -4.28
C LYS A 217 -3.41 24.09 -2.81
N THR A 218 -4.09 23.26 -2.01
CA THR A 218 -4.32 23.53 -0.57
C THR A 218 -3.14 23.18 0.33
N ALA A 219 -2.18 22.40 -0.15
CA ALA A 219 -0.97 22.02 0.59
C ALA A 219 0.15 23.08 0.53
N LYS A 220 -0.06 24.17 -0.23
CA LYS A 220 0.83 25.35 -0.29
C LYS A 220 0.44 26.37 0.77
#